data_AF-A0A2N2R012-F1
#
_entry.id   AF-A0A2N2R012-F1
#
_cell.length_a   1.000
_cell.length_b   1.000
_cell.length_c   1.000
_cell.angle_alpha   90.00
_cell.angle_beta   90.00
_cell.angle_gamma   90.00
#
_symmetry.space_group_name_H-M   'P 1'
#
loop_
_entity.id
_entity.type
_entity.pdbx_description
1 polymer ?
#
loop_
_entity_poly.entity_id
_entity_poly.type
_entity_poly.pdbx_seq_one_letter_code
_entity_poly.pdbx_strand_id
1 'polypeptide(L)'
;MKAMQKGFTLIELVVVIAGGISSAATVNYAARKASSSKGVAYNSATPCGTTELNSIMQTPLPTSGYTFAQSGTMDCSVASNDGKAASCTVTPTKGTAATATVICVQ
;
A
#
# COMPACT_ATOMS: atom_id res chain seq x y z
N MET A 1 -21.85 -18.60 -25.83
CA MET A 1 -20.37 -18.50 -25.81
C MET A 1 -20.03 -17.48 -24.73
N LYS A 2 -19.42 -17.90 -23.62
CA LYS A 2 -19.03 -16.98 -22.53
C LYS A 2 -17.97 -16.05 -23.09
N ALA A 3 -18.26 -14.74 -23.12
CA ALA A 3 -17.27 -13.73 -23.46
C ALA A 3 -16.14 -13.82 -22.41
N MET A 4 -15.03 -14.43 -22.80
CA MET A 4 -13.81 -14.41 -22.01
C MET A 4 -13.37 -12.96 -21.95
N GLN A 5 -13.36 -12.39 -20.74
CA GLN A 5 -12.96 -11.01 -20.45
C GLN A 5 -11.46 -10.87 -20.76
N LYS A 6 -11.16 -10.70 -22.05
CA LYS A 6 -9.81 -10.67 -22.60
C LYS A 6 -9.26 -9.27 -22.40
N GLY A 7 -8.57 -9.07 -21.29
CA GLY A 7 -7.73 -7.88 -21.08
C GLY A 7 -8.33 -6.86 -20.12
N PHE A 8 -8.26 -7.17 -18.82
CA PHE A 8 -7.80 -6.13 -17.91
C PHE A 8 -6.30 -5.96 -18.21
N THR A 9 -5.94 -4.88 -18.87
CA THR A 9 -4.54 -4.72 -19.31
C THR A 9 -3.64 -4.59 -18.08
N LEU A 10 -2.42 -5.16 -18.10
CA LEU A 10 -1.52 -5.13 -16.92
C LEU A 10 -1.29 -3.71 -16.36
N ILE A 11 -1.40 -2.70 -17.23
CA ILE A 11 -1.30 -1.27 -16.90
C ILE A 11 -2.47 -0.79 -16.01
N GLU A 12 -3.67 -1.33 -16.18
CA GLU A 12 -4.80 -0.98 -15.32
C GLU A 12 -4.64 -1.59 -13.92
N LEU A 13 -4.03 -2.79 -13.82
CA LEU A 13 -3.91 -3.49 -12.55
C LEU A 13 -2.91 -2.87 -11.58
N VAL A 14 -1.79 -2.34 -12.07
CA VAL A 14 -0.81 -1.68 -11.20
C VAL A 14 -1.37 -0.42 -10.53
N VAL A 15 -2.17 0.37 -11.25
CA VAL A 15 -2.81 1.59 -10.72
C VAL A 15 -3.89 1.21 -9.69
N VAL A 16 -4.65 0.14 -9.93
CA VAL A 16 -5.63 -0.37 -8.96
C VAL A 16 -4.96 -0.86 -7.68
N ILE A 17 -3.84 -1.58 -7.79
CA ILE A 17 -3.08 -2.03 -6.63
C ILE A 17 -2.57 -0.82 -5.82
N ALA A 18 -1.95 0.16 -6.49
CA ALA A 18 -1.43 1.34 -5.82
C ALA A 18 -2.53 2.20 -5.17
N GLY A 19 -3.67 2.35 -5.85
CA GLY A 19 -4.85 3.02 -5.31
C GLY A 19 -5.46 2.28 -4.11
N GLY A 20 -5.53 0.95 -4.17
CA GLY A 20 -5.99 0.10 -3.08
C GLY A 20 -5.14 0.25 -1.82
N ILE A 21 -3.81 0.22 -1.96
CA ILE A 21 -2.87 0.47 -0.87
C ILE A 21 -3.11 1.86 -0.24
N SER A 22 -3.24 2.89 -1.08
CA SER A 22 -3.41 4.26 -0.61
C SER A 22 -4.73 4.48 0.14
N SER A 23 -5.81 3.84 -0.36
CA SER A 23 -7.11 3.84 0.30
C SER A 23 -7.06 3.12 1.65
N ALA A 24 -6.48 1.91 1.68
CA ALA A 24 -6.32 1.14 2.91
C ALA A 24 -5.54 1.91 3.98
N ALA A 25 -4.43 2.57 3.58
CA ALA A 25 -3.63 3.37 4.50
C ALA A 25 -4.39 4.57 5.07
N THR A 26 -5.16 5.27 4.22
CA THR A 26 -5.96 6.43 4.65
C THR A 26 -7.06 6.02 5.61
N VAL A 27 -7.78 4.93 5.30
CA VAL A 27 -8.82 4.37 6.18
C VAL A 27 -8.22 3.89 7.50
N ASN A 28 -7.08 3.19 7.46
CA ASN A 28 -6.39 2.72 8.66
C ASN A 28 -5.96 3.88 9.56
N TYR A 29 -5.34 4.92 8.98
CA TYR A 29 -4.96 6.13 9.71
C TYR A 29 -6.17 6.77 10.38
N ALA A 30 -7.24 7.06 9.62
CA ALA A 30 -8.44 7.68 10.17
C ALA A 30 -9.06 6.85 11.30
N ALA A 31 -9.17 5.52 11.12
CA ALA A 31 -9.72 4.62 12.11
C ALA A 31 -8.85 4.58 13.39
N ARG A 32 -7.52 4.46 13.24
CA ARG A 32 -6.57 4.45 14.36
C ARG A 32 -6.55 5.77 15.12
N LYS A 33 -6.65 6.92 14.43
CA LYS A 33 -6.74 8.24 15.08
C LYS A 33 -8.06 8.44 15.81
N ALA A 34 -9.17 7.87 15.32
CA ALA A 34 -10.43 7.87 16.04
C ALA A 34 -10.35 7.01 17.31
N SER A 35 -9.68 5.86 17.24
CA SER A 35 -9.36 5.02 18.40
C SER A 35 -8.24 4.06 18.06
N SER A 36 -7.28 3.88 18.98
CA SER A 36 -6.20 2.90 18.84
C SER A 36 -6.70 1.45 18.68
N SER A 37 -7.98 1.16 18.96
CA SER A 37 -8.59 -0.15 18.78
C SER A 37 -9.24 -0.38 17.40
N LYS A 38 -9.36 0.66 16.56
CA LYS A 38 -10.11 0.60 15.29
C LYS A 38 -9.23 0.53 14.05
N GLY A 39 -7.92 0.67 14.22
CA GLY A 39 -6.93 0.50 13.17
C GLY A 39 -5.67 -0.18 13.70
N VAL A 40 -4.81 -0.56 12.77
CA VAL A 40 -3.51 -1.19 13.02
C VAL A 40 -2.45 -0.09 13.17
N ALA A 41 -1.55 -0.24 14.14
CA ALA A 41 -0.35 0.60 14.20
C ALA A 41 0.50 0.34 12.95
N TYR A 42 0.76 1.38 12.18
CA TYR A 42 1.62 1.33 11.00
C TYR A 42 2.97 1.97 11.35
N ASN A 43 3.80 1.20 12.08
CA ASN A 43 5.00 1.67 12.77
C ASN A 43 6.27 0.90 12.35
N SER A 44 6.50 0.75 11.05
CA SER A 44 7.66 0.04 10.50
C SER A 44 8.73 0.97 9.94
N ALA A 45 10.00 0.59 10.07
CA ALA A 45 11.12 1.25 9.41
C ALA A 45 11.16 1.05 7.89
N THR A 46 10.43 0.05 7.39
CA THR A 46 10.27 -0.23 5.96
C THR A 46 8.79 -0.28 5.59
N PRO A 47 8.09 0.86 5.61
CA PRO A 47 6.63 0.94 5.44
C PRO A 47 6.08 0.43 4.11
N CYS A 48 6.93 0.14 3.12
CA CYS A 48 6.51 -0.41 1.83
C CYS A 48 6.83 -1.91 1.69
N GLY A 49 7.24 -2.58 2.77
CA GLY A 49 7.37 -4.03 2.82
C GLY A 49 6.02 -4.72 2.65
N THR A 50 6.00 -5.87 1.97
CA THR A 50 4.75 -6.60 1.70
C THR A 50 4.05 -7.06 2.96
N THR A 51 4.79 -7.47 3.99
CA THR A 51 4.24 -7.81 5.32
C THR A 51 3.45 -6.63 5.90
N GLU A 52 4.02 -5.43 5.80
CA GLU A 52 3.47 -4.24 6.42
C GLU A 52 2.26 -3.76 5.64
N LEU A 53 2.39 -3.69 4.31
CA LEU A 53 1.28 -3.37 3.44
C LEU A 53 0.11 -4.35 3.64
N ASN A 54 0.40 -5.65 3.80
CA ASN A 54 -0.63 -6.65 4.05
C ASN A 54 -1.28 -6.52 5.44
N SER A 55 -0.67 -5.83 6.40
CA SER A 55 -1.28 -5.60 7.72
C SER A 55 -2.49 -4.66 7.68
N ILE A 56 -2.57 -3.79 6.66
CA ILE A 56 -3.66 -2.81 6.48
C ILE A 56 -4.60 -3.18 5.32
N MET A 57 -4.22 -4.16 4.50
CA MET A 57 -5.01 -4.61 3.35
C MET A 57 -6.02 -5.70 3.77
N GLN A 58 -7.22 -5.67 3.18
CA GLN A 58 -8.23 -6.73 3.41
C GLN A 58 -7.90 -8.03 2.68
N THR A 59 -7.15 -7.94 1.59
CA THR A 59 -6.68 -9.08 0.80
C THR A 59 -5.18 -8.95 0.58
N PRO A 60 -4.41 -10.05 0.69
CA PRO A 60 -2.97 -9.99 0.48
C PRO A 60 -2.62 -9.48 -0.92
N LEU A 61 -1.58 -8.65 -0.99
CA LEU A 61 -1.06 -8.14 -2.25
C LEU A 61 -0.51 -9.28 -3.13
N PRO A 62 -0.71 -9.21 -4.46
CA PRO A 62 -0.12 -10.17 -5.38
C PRO A 62 1.40 -9.96 -5.43
N THR A 63 2.16 -10.97 -4.98
CA THR A 63 3.63 -10.95 -5.03
C THR A 63 4.16 -11.53 -6.35
N SER A 64 3.39 -12.40 -6.99
CA SER A 64 3.70 -12.88 -8.34
C SER A 64 3.47 -11.78 -9.36
N GLY A 65 4.56 -11.22 -9.89
CA GLY A 65 4.52 -10.25 -10.98
C GLY A 65 4.60 -8.78 -10.57
N TYR A 66 4.72 -8.49 -9.27
CA TYR A 66 4.86 -7.13 -8.72
C TYR A 66 5.91 -7.08 -7.63
N THR A 67 6.64 -5.96 -7.56
CA THR A 67 7.52 -5.63 -6.44
C THR A 67 7.06 -4.33 -5.80
N PHE A 68 7.21 -4.25 -4.48
CA PHE A 68 6.85 -3.10 -3.67
C PHE A 68 8.11 -2.57 -3.04
N ALA A 69 8.41 -1.29 -3.29
CA ALA A 69 9.61 -0.66 -2.78
C ALA A 69 9.27 0.72 -2.24
N GLN A 70 9.98 1.13 -1.21
CA GLN A 70 9.86 2.48 -0.71
C GLN A 70 10.62 3.45 -1.60
N SER A 71 10.01 4.60 -1.84
CA SER A 71 10.67 5.78 -2.37
C SER A 71 11.02 6.73 -1.23
N GLY A 72 12.28 7.15 -1.16
CA GLY A 72 12.80 8.00 -0.07
C GLY A 72 13.13 7.23 1.22
N THR A 73 13.20 7.96 2.33
CA THR A 73 13.75 7.48 3.63
C THR A 73 12.75 7.53 4.79
N MET A 74 11.45 7.57 4.51
CA MET A 74 10.42 7.67 5.54
C MET A 74 10.38 6.44 6.46
N ASP A 75 10.64 6.63 7.75
CA ASP A 75 10.60 5.57 8.75
C ASP A 75 9.34 5.76 9.62
N CYS A 76 8.36 4.86 9.50
CA CYS A 76 7.15 4.94 10.31
C CYS A 76 7.33 4.42 11.74
N SER A 77 8.44 3.77 12.08
CA SER A 77 8.75 3.41 13.47
C SER A 77 9.11 4.62 14.35
N VAL A 78 9.47 5.74 13.72
CA VAL A 78 9.75 7.00 14.42
C VAL A 78 8.44 7.72 14.77
N ALA A 79 8.16 7.89 16.07
CA ALA A 79 6.92 8.52 16.54
C ALA A 79 6.68 9.93 15.99
N SER A 80 7.73 10.71 15.72
CA SER A 80 7.63 12.05 15.11
C SER A 80 7.10 12.03 13.67
N ASN A 81 7.07 10.86 13.04
CA ASN A 81 6.52 10.68 11.70
C ASN A 81 5.02 10.31 11.70
N ASP A 82 4.34 10.26 12.86
CA ASP A 82 2.88 10.06 12.91
C ASP A 82 2.14 11.05 11.99
N GLY A 83 1.26 10.53 11.12
CA GLY A 83 0.54 11.32 10.12
C GLY A 83 1.37 11.76 8.90
N LYS A 84 2.66 11.39 8.81
CA LYS A 84 3.47 11.60 7.61
C LYS A 84 3.26 10.48 6.60
N ALA A 85 3.44 10.83 5.33
CA ALA A 85 3.24 9.93 4.22
C ALA A 85 4.58 9.32 3.77
N ALA A 86 4.63 7.99 3.64
CA ALA A 86 5.66 7.29 2.89
C ALA A 86 5.14 6.98 1.47
N SER A 87 5.99 7.17 0.46
CA SER A 87 5.66 6.80 -0.91
C SER A 87 6.18 5.39 -1.22
N CYS A 88 5.30 4.52 -1.71
CA CYS A 88 5.62 3.16 -2.12
C CYS A 88 5.46 3.03 -3.63
N THR A 89 6.51 2.62 -4.33
CA THR A 89 6.45 2.31 -5.75
C THR A 89 6.03 0.86 -5.94
N VAL A 90 4.97 0.66 -6.72
CA VAL A 90 4.49 -0.64 -7.20
C VAL A 90 5.04 -0.83 -8.61
N THR A 91 5.97 -1.75 -8.77
CA THR A 91 6.61 -2.03 -10.06
C THR A 91 6.11 -3.37 -10.59
N PRO A 92 5.39 -3.39 -11.72
CA PRO A 92 5.01 -4.64 -12.37
C PRO A 92 6.21 -5.22 -13.13
N THR A 93 6.22 -6.53 -13.33
CA THR A 93 7.20 -7.21 -14.21
C THR A 93 7.13 -6.77 -15.67
N LYS A 94 5.98 -6.22 -16.09
CA LYS A 94 5.77 -5.62 -17.41
C LYS A 94 4.87 -4.39 -17.27
N GLY A 95 5.25 -3.29 -17.93
CA GLY A 95 4.48 -2.04 -17.94
C GLY A 95 5.09 -0.96 -17.06
N THR A 96 4.29 0.05 -16.73
CA THR A 96 4.73 1.24 -15.98
C THR A 96 4.47 1.07 -14.49
N ALA A 97 5.40 1.51 -13.65
CA ALA A 97 5.20 1.55 -12.21
C ALA A 97 4.11 2.57 -11.81
N ALA A 98 3.48 2.34 -10.66
CA ALA A 98 2.57 3.28 -10.04
C ALA A 98 3.02 3.60 -8.62
N THR A 99 2.64 4.76 -8.11
CA THR A 99 2.97 5.19 -6.74
C THR A 99 1.74 5.06 -5.85
N ALA A 100 1.91 4.37 -4.72
CA ALA A 100 0.99 4.34 -3.61
C ALA A 100 1.52 5.23 -2.48
N THR A 101 0.62 5.68 -1.61
CA THR A 101 0.96 6.44 -0.42
C THR A 101 0.47 5.71 0.81
N VAL A 102 1.35 5.47 1.77
CA VAL A 102 0.97 4.97 3.10
C VAL A 102 1.20 6.04 4.15
N ILE A 103 0.37 6.06 5.20
CA ILE A 103 0.44 7.07 6.26
C ILE A 103 0.92 6.38 7.53
N CYS A 104 2.01 6.86 8.09
CA CYS A 104 2.53 6.36 9.36
C CYS A 104 1.50 6.62 10.47
N VAL A 105 1.26 5.62 11.31
CA VAL A 105 0.35 5.79 12.45
C VAL A 105 0.80 4.94 13.63
N GLN A 106 0.92 5.55 14.81
CA GLN A 106 1.29 4.83 16.05
C GLN A 106 0.07 4.19 16.75
#